data_AF-A0A5C8LWQ3-F1
#
_entry.id   AF-A0A5C8LWQ3-F1
#
_cell.length_a   1.000
_cell.length_b   1.000
_cell.length_c   1.000
_cell.angle_alpha   90.00
_cell.angle_beta   90.00
_cell.angle_gamma   90.00
#
_symmetry.space_group_name_H-M   'P 1'
#
loop_
_entity.id
_entity.type
_entity.pdbx_description
1 polymer ?
#
loop_
_entity_poly.entity_id
_entity_poly.type
_entity_poly.pdbx_seq_one_letter_code
_entity_poly.pdbx_strand_id
1 'polypeptide(L)'
;MKKTNSLLLLIIFSLVVTSCFKDRDDDFQQASTIEIQDFIYNAMQTFYLYKADKPVLANNSFSSTNERNQYLNGFNTPEELFADLLSSQDRFSFLVDNYIELEQAFNGTTTNNGMEFGLVQLQSTGEIFGYVRYVLPNTSASQNNLERGMIFNRVDDQILTENNFNQLLSSNNYSIGLASFENGILTPLDETISLTKQEYTENPVFIAKTLTVEGQKIGYLMYNGFRQNFDSELNNAFADFKADGIQDLVIDVRYNSGGSIETCNDLASMVTGQFNGELFITQVYNDNFDDFERDFNNKISTDESINSLNLSKVYILTTSSSASASELLISGLMPYVDVKQIGTTTVGKFQGSTTLYDSNNFRRNGDNLNLNHTYALQPLILKSVNANGFTDYVDGLIPTIEVNEDYSNLGELGDPNESLLKAAIDDILGNGRPSGRTQPLEIKNIGESKMYNATYQRMYAETK
;
A
#
# COMPACT_ATOMS: atom_id res chain seq x y z
N MET A 1 44.29 -27.08 69.67
CA MET A 1 43.21 -27.61 68.81
C MET A 1 42.33 -26.44 68.39
N LYS A 2 42.75 -25.56 67.47
CA LYS A 2 42.50 -25.58 66.00
C LYS A 2 41.07 -25.99 65.61
N LYS A 3 40.20 -24.99 65.40
CA LYS A 3 38.92 -25.08 64.68
C LYS A 3 38.76 -23.83 63.81
N THR A 4 39.33 -23.87 62.62
CA THR A 4 39.05 -22.95 61.51
C THR A 4 39.44 -23.71 60.25
N ASN A 5 38.50 -24.46 59.66
CA ASN A 5 38.70 -25.09 58.34
C ASN A 5 37.41 -25.61 57.66
N SER A 6 36.21 -25.27 58.14
CA SER A 6 34.96 -25.72 57.49
C SER A 6 34.22 -24.65 56.70
N LEU A 7 34.66 -23.37 56.72
CA LEU A 7 33.97 -22.30 55.98
C LEU A 7 34.52 -22.08 54.56
N LEU A 8 35.72 -22.58 54.25
CA LEU A 8 36.34 -22.39 52.92
C LEU A 8 35.85 -23.41 51.87
N LEU A 9 35.33 -24.56 52.30
CA LEU A 9 34.85 -25.60 51.39
C LEU A 9 33.41 -25.37 50.89
N LEU A 10 32.64 -24.50 51.57
CA LEU A 10 31.28 -24.16 51.16
C LEU A 10 31.20 -22.97 50.19
N ILE A 11 32.30 -22.22 50.02
CA ILE A 11 32.38 -21.10 49.06
C ILE A 11 32.95 -21.56 47.71
N ILE A 12 33.71 -22.66 47.68
CA ILE A 12 34.27 -23.21 46.44
C ILE A 12 33.26 -24.07 45.66
N PHE A 13 32.21 -24.58 46.31
CA PHE A 13 31.16 -25.35 45.62
C PHE A 13 30.06 -24.48 44.99
N SER A 14 30.03 -23.18 45.28
CA SER A 14 29.02 -22.23 44.77
C SER A 14 29.41 -21.55 43.45
N LEU A 15 30.59 -21.87 42.89
CA LEU A 15 31.17 -21.21 41.72
C LEU A 15 31.20 -22.07 40.45
N VAL A 16 30.53 -23.25 40.42
CA VAL A 16 30.55 -24.16 39.26
C VAL A 16 29.15 -24.57 38.78
N VAL A 17 28.16 -23.72 38.99
CA VAL A 17 26.85 -23.82 38.28
C VAL A 17 26.57 -22.52 37.55
N THR A 18 27.46 -22.17 36.63
CA THR A 18 27.06 -21.45 35.42
C THR A 18 26.43 -22.51 34.51
N SER A 19 25.13 -22.76 34.66
CA SER A 19 24.38 -23.29 33.53
C SER A 19 24.42 -22.19 32.48
N CYS A 20 25.21 -22.37 31.42
CA CYS A 20 24.91 -21.68 30.18
C CYS A 20 23.48 -22.11 29.82
N PHE A 21 22.52 -21.21 29.99
CA PHE A 21 21.34 -21.24 29.16
C PHE A 21 21.88 -21.16 27.75
N LYS A 22 21.76 -22.26 26.99
CA LYS A 22 21.83 -22.19 25.54
C LYS A 22 20.52 -21.55 25.13
N ASP A 23 20.50 -20.23 25.06
CA ASP A 23 19.41 -19.54 24.38
C ASP A 23 19.61 -19.78 22.87
N ARG A 24 18.51 -19.84 22.10
CA ARG A 24 18.52 -20.19 20.65
C ARG A 24 19.39 -19.26 19.79
N ASP A 25 19.90 -18.19 20.38
CA ASP A 25 20.74 -17.18 19.74
C ASP A 25 22.21 -17.64 19.60
N ASP A 26 22.62 -18.70 20.28
CA ASP A 26 24.02 -19.22 20.29
C ASP A 26 24.33 -20.20 19.14
N ASP A 27 23.33 -20.62 18.35
CA ASP A 27 23.47 -21.58 17.24
C ASP A 27 22.78 -21.00 16.00
N PHE A 28 23.38 -19.96 15.41
CA PHE A 28 22.91 -19.34 14.18
C PHE A 28 23.07 -20.33 13.01
N GLN A 29 22.09 -21.22 12.83
CA GLN A 29 22.03 -22.09 11.68
C GLN A 29 21.30 -21.34 10.58
N GLN A 30 22.00 -20.95 9.51
CA GLN A 30 21.34 -20.37 8.35
C GLN A 30 20.44 -21.44 7.71
N ALA A 31 19.17 -21.11 7.48
CA ALA A 31 18.25 -22.05 6.84
C ALA A 31 18.75 -22.46 5.46
N SER A 32 18.62 -23.73 5.14
CA SER A 32 18.92 -24.26 3.81
C SER A 32 17.85 -23.83 2.79
N THR A 33 18.21 -23.79 1.51
CA THR A 33 17.28 -23.43 0.43
C THR A 33 16.01 -24.31 0.45
N ILE A 34 16.18 -25.61 0.69
CA ILE A 34 15.07 -26.57 0.72
C ILE A 34 14.10 -26.33 1.88
N GLU A 35 14.58 -25.84 3.03
CA GLU A 35 13.70 -25.50 4.17
C GLU A 35 12.81 -24.31 3.83
N ILE A 36 13.38 -23.25 3.23
CA ILE A 36 12.61 -22.06 2.79
C ILE A 36 11.63 -22.44 1.67
N GLN A 37 12.06 -23.29 0.74
CA GLN A 37 11.21 -23.80 -0.34
C GLN A 37 10.05 -24.65 0.18
N ASP A 38 10.26 -25.47 1.22
CA ASP A 38 9.19 -26.24 1.85
C ASP A 38 8.14 -25.32 2.48
N PHE A 39 8.59 -24.29 3.20
CA PHE A 39 7.72 -23.23 3.73
C PHE A 39 6.91 -22.55 2.62
N ILE A 40 7.57 -22.07 1.56
CA ILE A 40 6.91 -21.43 0.40
C ILE A 40 5.83 -22.34 -0.18
N TYR A 41 6.18 -23.60 -0.46
CA TYR A 41 5.25 -24.55 -1.05
C TYR A 41 4.03 -24.80 -0.14
N ASN A 42 4.25 -25.06 1.15
CA ASN A 42 3.18 -25.34 2.10
C ASN A 42 2.25 -24.12 2.27
N ALA A 43 2.82 -22.91 2.32
CA ALA A 43 2.07 -21.66 2.39
C ALA A 43 1.21 -21.46 1.14
N MET A 44 1.78 -21.61 -0.06
CA MET A 44 1.06 -21.48 -1.33
C MET A 44 -0.02 -22.56 -1.49
N GLN A 45 0.26 -23.82 -1.16
CA GLN A 45 -0.72 -24.92 -1.22
C GLN A 45 -1.92 -24.66 -0.29
N THR A 46 -1.68 -24.00 0.84
CA THR A 46 -2.69 -23.74 1.85
C THR A 46 -3.52 -22.51 1.50
N PHE A 47 -2.88 -21.35 1.29
CA PHE A 47 -3.58 -20.06 1.27
C PHE A 47 -3.79 -19.45 -0.11
N TYR A 48 -3.08 -19.92 -1.14
CA TYR A 48 -3.08 -19.22 -2.40
C TYR A 48 -4.46 -19.23 -3.07
N LEU A 49 -4.99 -18.04 -3.39
CA LEU A 49 -6.30 -17.84 -4.00
C LEU A 49 -6.44 -18.65 -5.29
N TYR A 50 -5.41 -18.62 -6.12
CA TYR A 50 -5.40 -19.26 -7.43
C TYR A 50 -4.73 -20.65 -7.42
N LYS A 51 -4.68 -21.33 -6.27
CA LYS A 51 -4.06 -22.67 -6.19
C LYS A 51 -4.64 -23.68 -7.19
N ALA A 52 -5.92 -23.54 -7.55
CA ALA A 52 -6.59 -24.41 -8.52
C ALA A 52 -5.97 -24.33 -9.93
N ASP A 53 -5.32 -23.22 -10.28
CA ASP A 53 -4.64 -23.03 -11.57
C ASP A 53 -3.31 -23.80 -11.66
N LYS A 54 -2.83 -24.33 -10.54
CA LYS A 54 -1.51 -24.96 -10.42
C LYS A 54 -1.67 -26.40 -9.93
N PRO A 55 -1.58 -27.39 -10.83
CA PRO A 55 -1.69 -28.81 -10.46
C PRO A 55 -0.73 -29.22 -9.33
N VAL A 56 0.46 -28.60 -9.30
CA VAL A 56 1.47 -28.84 -8.25
C VAL A 56 1.01 -28.42 -6.84
N LEU A 57 0.01 -27.55 -6.72
CA LEU A 57 -0.58 -27.11 -5.45
C LEU A 57 -1.85 -27.89 -5.07
N ALA A 58 -2.20 -28.96 -5.81
CA ALA A 58 -3.28 -29.85 -5.41
C ALA A 58 -2.95 -30.60 -4.11
N ASN A 59 -3.96 -30.91 -3.31
CA ASN A 59 -3.78 -31.58 -2.01
C ASN A 59 -3.15 -32.98 -2.14
N ASN A 60 -3.25 -33.59 -3.32
CA ASN A 60 -2.70 -34.91 -3.66
C ASN A 60 -1.63 -34.84 -4.77
N SER A 61 -0.97 -33.69 -4.96
CA SER A 61 0.00 -33.50 -6.04
C SER A 61 1.22 -34.43 -5.95
N PHE A 62 1.57 -34.92 -4.77
CA PHE A 62 2.73 -35.78 -4.55
C PHE A 62 2.32 -37.06 -3.80
N SER A 63 2.87 -38.19 -4.22
CA SER A 63 2.60 -39.50 -3.61
C SER A 63 3.41 -39.75 -2.33
N SER A 64 4.49 -38.99 -2.11
CA SER A 64 5.34 -39.08 -0.92
C SER A 64 6.11 -37.78 -0.67
N THR A 65 6.59 -37.59 0.57
CA THR A 65 7.50 -36.49 0.93
C THR A 65 8.79 -36.49 0.09
N ASN A 66 9.31 -37.66 -0.28
CA ASN A 66 10.50 -37.75 -1.12
C ASN A 66 10.27 -37.18 -2.52
N GLU A 67 9.10 -37.43 -3.12
CA GLU A 67 8.74 -36.90 -4.44
C GLU A 67 8.59 -35.37 -4.40
N ARG A 68 7.93 -34.84 -3.36
CA ARG A 68 7.84 -33.39 -3.13
C ARG A 68 9.24 -32.78 -2.98
N ASN A 69 10.09 -33.37 -2.14
CA ASN A 69 11.45 -32.88 -1.95
C ASN A 69 12.28 -32.92 -3.24
N GLN A 70 12.06 -33.89 -4.13
CA GLN A 70 12.70 -33.92 -5.45
C GLN A 70 12.22 -32.77 -6.34
N TYR A 71 10.93 -32.44 -6.32
CA TYR A 71 10.40 -31.27 -7.03
C TYR A 71 11.01 -29.97 -6.49
N LEU A 72 11.02 -29.77 -5.17
CA LEU A 72 11.56 -28.55 -4.55
C LEU A 72 13.06 -28.38 -4.81
N ASN A 73 13.84 -29.46 -4.75
CA ASN A 73 15.28 -29.44 -5.10
C ASN A 73 15.55 -29.18 -6.60
N GLY A 74 14.51 -29.11 -7.44
CA GLY A 74 14.63 -28.75 -8.85
C GLY A 74 14.87 -27.25 -9.09
N PHE A 75 14.67 -26.40 -8.08
CA PHE A 75 14.84 -24.95 -8.17
C PHE A 75 16.10 -24.51 -7.44
N ASN A 76 16.83 -23.54 -8.00
CA ASN A 76 18.08 -23.05 -7.42
C ASN A 76 17.84 -22.09 -6.25
N THR A 77 16.75 -21.33 -6.29
CA THR A 77 16.43 -20.34 -5.26
C THR A 77 14.95 -20.41 -4.81
N PRO A 78 14.63 -19.85 -3.62
CA PRO A 78 13.25 -19.70 -3.17
C PRO A 78 12.38 -18.86 -4.12
N GLU A 79 12.94 -17.82 -4.74
CA GLU A 79 12.26 -16.95 -5.70
C GLU A 79 11.88 -17.68 -6.98
N GLU A 80 12.75 -18.55 -7.49
CA GLU A 80 12.47 -19.38 -8.67
C GLU A 80 11.26 -20.30 -8.43
N LEU A 81 11.21 -20.96 -7.27
CA LEU A 81 10.06 -21.78 -6.87
C LEU A 81 8.80 -20.90 -6.74
N PHE A 82 8.89 -19.79 -6.01
CA PHE A 82 7.74 -18.92 -5.79
C PHE A 82 7.15 -18.44 -7.13
N ALA A 83 7.98 -18.00 -8.07
CA ALA A 83 7.56 -17.59 -9.40
C ALA A 83 6.87 -18.73 -10.19
N ASP A 84 7.36 -19.97 -10.10
CA ASP A 84 6.74 -21.14 -10.73
C ASP A 84 5.33 -21.44 -10.16
N LEU A 85 5.13 -21.18 -8.87
CA LEU A 85 3.85 -21.41 -8.19
C LEU A 85 2.79 -20.34 -8.48
N LEU A 86 3.13 -19.19 -9.07
CA LEU A 86 2.17 -18.12 -9.37
C LEU A 86 1.34 -18.41 -10.62
N SER A 87 0.02 -18.23 -10.52
CA SER A 87 -0.87 -18.24 -11.69
C SER A 87 -0.54 -17.08 -12.62
N SER A 88 -0.75 -17.25 -13.93
CA SER A 88 -0.49 -16.19 -14.92
C SER A 88 -1.39 -14.96 -14.75
N GLN A 89 -2.50 -15.09 -14.03
CA GLN A 89 -3.39 -13.98 -13.70
C GLN A 89 -2.98 -13.22 -12.42
N ASP A 90 -2.01 -13.74 -11.67
CA ASP A 90 -1.53 -13.10 -10.45
C ASP A 90 -0.46 -12.05 -10.76
N ARG A 91 -0.82 -10.80 -10.49
CA ARG A 91 0.04 -9.63 -10.67
C ARG A 91 0.61 -9.10 -9.35
N PHE A 92 0.25 -9.70 -8.21
CA PHE A 92 0.25 -9.01 -6.93
C PHE A 92 0.86 -9.78 -5.76
N SER A 93 0.94 -11.11 -5.83
CA SER A 93 1.66 -11.90 -4.83
C SER A 93 3.16 -11.62 -4.90
N PHE A 94 3.84 -11.59 -3.75
CA PHE A 94 5.29 -11.41 -3.71
C PHE A 94 5.94 -12.19 -2.55
N LEU A 95 7.25 -12.33 -2.64
CA LEU A 95 8.14 -12.89 -1.64
C LEU A 95 9.15 -11.81 -1.25
N VAL A 96 9.46 -11.69 0.04
CA VAL A 96 10.58 -10.90 0.54
C VAL A 96 11.55 -11.80 1.29
N ASP A 97 12.83 -11.46 1.26
CA ASP A 97 13.88 -12.08 2.05
C ASP A 97 14.02 -11.45 3.45
N ASN A 98 13.44 -10.26 3.65
CA ASN A 98 13.47 -9.51 4.90
C ASN A 98 12.07 -9.02 5.34
N TYR A 99 11.37 -9.80 6.15
CA TYR A 99 10.06 -9.42 6.68
C TYR A 99 10.10 -8.20 7.62
N ILE A 100 11.27 -7.85 8.19
CA ILE A 100 11.38 -6.70 9.11
C ILE A 100 11.17 -5.41 8.34
N GLU A 101 11.80 -5.28 7.17
CA GLU A 101 11.58 -4.15 6.26
C GLU A 101 10.14 -4.11 5.76
N LEU A 102 9.55 -5.28 5.44
CA LEU A 102 8.15 -5.37 5.03
C LEU A 102 7.20 -4.82 6.10
N GLU A 103 7.41 -5.16 7.37
CA GLU A 103 6.58 -4.68 8.48
C GLU A 103 6.74 -3.20 8.75
N GLN A 104 7.97 -2.69 8.68
CA GLN A 104 8.22 -1.25 8.74
C GLN A 104 7.45 -0.54 7.63
N ALA A 105 7.48 -1.08 6.40
CA ALA A 105 6.75 -0.55 5.27
C ALA A 105 5.22 -0.62 5.45
N PHE A 106 4.67 -1.67 6.09
CA PHE A 106 3.25 -1.72 6.45
C PHE A 106 2.86 -0.67 7.50
N ASN A 107 3.75 -0.37 8.43
CA ASN A 107 3.57 0.72 9.41
C ASN A 107 3.82 2.13 8.82
N GLY A 108 4.18 2.22 7.55
CA GLY A 108 4.40 3.50 6.85
C GLY A 108 5.82 4.02 6.93
N THR A 109 6.73 3.27 7.55
CA THR A 109 8.16 3.61 7.62
C THR A 109 8.89 3.09 6.40
N THR A 110 9.51 3.99 5.63
CA THR A 110 10.35 3.65 4.47
C THR A 110 11.57 4.55 4.41
N THR A 111 12.59 4.17 3.65
CA THR A 111 13.74 5.02 3.36
C THR A 111 13.50 5.84 2.10
N ASN A 112 13.21 7.14 2.25
CA ASN A 112 12.89 8.05 1.16
C ASN A 112 13.39 9.48 1.46
N ASN A 113 13.38 10.36 0.46
CA ASN A 113 13.81 11.77 0.61
C ASN A 113 12.62 12.75 0.72
N GLY A 114 11.39 12.24 0.75
CA GLY A 114 10.16 13.00 0.83
C GLY A 114 9.59 13.52 -0.49
N MET A 115 10.25 13.29 -1.62
CA MET A 115 9.70 13.60 -2.94
C MET A 115 8.85 12.43 -3.42
N GLU A 116 7.53 12.63 -3.48
CA GLU A 116 6.62 11.70 -4.13
C GLU A 116 6.41 12.16 -5.57
N PHE A 117 6.62 11.28 -6.54
CA PHE A 117 6.69 11.65 -7.95
C PHE A 117 6.05 10.60 -8.85
N GLY A 118 5.58 11.03 -10.01
CA GLY A 118 5.31 10.14 -11.14
C GLY A 118 6.39 10.30 -12.22
N LEU A 119 6.57 9.28 -13.04
CA LEU A 119 7.41 9.28 -14.24
C LEU A 119 6.53 9.02 -15.45
N VAL A 120 6.69 9.85 -16.47
CA VAL A 120 5.93 9.77 -17.71
C VAL A 120 6.83 9.87 -18.92
N GLN A 121 6.36 9.27 -20.01
CA GLN A 121 6.98 9.35 -21.33
C GLN A 121 6.04 10.06 -22.31
N LEU A 122 6.55 11.07 -23.00
CA LEU A 122 5.88 11.68 -24.15
C LEU A 122 5.91 10.70 -25.32
N GLN A 123 4.76 10.19 -25.78
CA GLN A 123 4.73 9.22 -26.89
C GLN A 123 5.22 9.81 -28.21
N SER A 124 5.08 11.12 -28.40
CA SER A 124 5.50 11.83 -29.61
C SER A 124 7.02 11.92 -29.77
N THR A 125 7.78 12.07 -28.68
CA THR A 125 9.24 12.29 -28.70
C THR A 125 10.04 11.16 -28.05
N GLY A 126 9.40 10.34 -27.22
CA GLY A 126 10.05 9.35 -26.36
C GLY A 126 10.74 9.94 -25.13
N GLU A 127 10.68 11.26 -24.94
CA GLU A 127 11.28 11.94 -23.78
C GLU A 127 10.59 11.54 -22.48
N ILE A 128 11.40 11.38 -21.43
CA ILE A 128 10.93 11.02 -20.09
C ILE A 128 11.17 12.19 -19.15
N PHE A 129 10.17 12.47 -18.33
CA PHE A 129 10.31 13.38 -17.19
C PHE A 129 9.57 12.84 -15.98
N GLY A 130 10.03 13.26 -14.81
CA GLY A 130 9.31 13.11 -13.57
C GLY A 130 8.60 14.40 -13.18
N TYR A 131 7.49 14.26 -12.49
CA TYR A 131 6.72 15.36 -11.94
C TYR A 131 6.47 15.11 -10.46
N VAL A 132 6.66 16.14 -9.64
CA VAL A 132 6.43 16.05 -8.20
C VAL A 132 4.93 16.03 -7.94
N ARG A 133 4.44 14.95 -7.34
CA ARG A 133 3.05 14.75 -6.95
C ARG A 133 2.75 15.47 -5.65
N TYR A 134 3.59 15.30 -4.65
CA TYR A 134 3.51 16.00 -3.37
C TYR A 134 4.83 15.84 -2.62
N VAL A 135 5.00 16.62 -1.54
CA VAL A 135 6.22 16.63 -0.74
C VAL A 135 5.89 16.34 0.72
N LEU A 136 6.54 15.33 1.28
CA LEU A 136 6.36 14.93 2.67
C LEU A 136 7.03 15.95 3.61
N PRO A 137 6.36 16.37 4.70
CA PRO A 137 6.90 17.37 5.62
C PRO A 137 8.11 16.83 6.39
N ASN A 138 9.04 17.72 6.77
CA ASN A 138 10.24 17.40 7.57
C ASN A 138 11.21 16.42 6.87
N THR A 139 11.30 16.52 5.55
CA THR A 139 12.18 15.72 4.69
C THR A 139 13.18 16.58 3.92
N SER A 140 14.18 15.94 3.31
CA SER A 140 15.13 16.59 2.42
C SER A 140 14.43 17.36 1.29
N ALA A 141 13.40 16.79 0.66
CA ALA A 141 12.61 17.46 -0.37
C ALA A 141 11.95 18.74 0.16
N SER A 142 11.29 18.68 1.32
CA SER A 142 10.65 19.87 1.92
C SER A 142 11.63 20.97 2.32
N GLN A 143 12.86 20.60 2.73
CA GLN A 143 13.90 21.54 3.13
C GLN A 143 14.57 22.24 1.95
N ASN A 144 14.52 21.62 0.77
CA ASN A 144 15.09 22.16 -0.46
C ASN A 144 14.05 22.85 -1.35
N ASN A 145 12.91 23.27 -0.78
CA ASN A 145 11.82 23.98 -1.46
C ASN A 145 11.29 23.25 -2.70
N LEU A 146 11.29 21.92 -2.67
CA LEU A 146 10.61 21.15 -3.70
C LEU A 146 9.10 21.29 -3.50
N GLU A 147 8.35 21.48 -4.58
CA GLU A 147 6.91 21.67 -4.55
C GLU A 147 6.21 20.77 -5.57
N ARG A 148 4.94 20.45 -5.32
CA ARG A 148 4.07 19.77 -6.30
C ARG A 148 4.07 20.55 -7.61
N GLY A 149 4.08 19.84 -8.74
CA GLY A 149 4.09 20.45 -10.06
C GLY A 149 5.48 20.75 -10.61
N MET A 150 6.52 20.77 -9.78
CA MET A 150 7.89 20.84 -10.29
C MET A 150 8.22 19.61 -11.15
N ILE A 151 8.90 19.85 -12.27
CA ILE A 151 9.27 18.82 -13.24
C ILE A 151 10.78 18.67 -13.26
N PHE A 152 11.25 17.43 -13.39
CA PHE A 152 12.64 17.09 -13.57
C PHE A 152 12.83 16.09 -14.69
N ASN A 153 13.93 16.19 -15.42
CA ASN A 153 14.25 15.24 -16.50
C ASN A 153 15.69 14.73 -16.43
N ARG A 154 16.42 15.12 -15.38
CA ARG A 154 17.78 14.66 -15.12
C ARG A 154 17.91 14.19 -13.68
N VAL A 155 18.75 13.19 -13.46
CA VAL A 155 19.22 12.76 -12.14
C VAL A 155 20.74 12.64 -12.20
N ASP A 156 21.45 13.32 -11.30
CA ASP A 156 22.92 13.43 -11.29
C ASP A 156 23.48 13.80 -12.68
N ASP A 157 22.89 14.86 -13.26
CA ASP A 157 23.16 15.39 -14.61
C ASP A 157 22.91 14.42 -15.78
N GLN A 158 22.43 13.21 -15.52
CA GLN A 158 22.04 12.26 -16.55
C GLN A 158 20.58 12.42 -16.93
N ILE A 159 20.29 12.56 -18.21
CA ILE A 159 18.91 12.59 -18.74
C ILE A 159 18.23 11.24 -18.45
N LEU A 160 16.99 11.29 -17.99
CA LEU A 160 16.18 10.11 -17.74
C LEU A 160 15.87 9.37 -19.05
N THR A 161 15.99 8.05 -19.00
CA THR A 161 15.67 7.10 -20.07
C THR A 161 15.02 5.88 -19.45
N GLU A 162 14.31 5.07 -20.24
CA GLU A 162 13.65 3.84 -19.76
C GLU A 162 14.62 2.86 -19.07
N ASN A 163 15.91 2.94 -19.40
CA ASN A 163 16.92 2.01 -18.92
C ASN A 163 17.67 2.49 -17.68
N ASN A 164 17.62 3.79 -17.31
CA ASN A 164 18.46 4.33 -16.24
C ASN A 164 17.68 4.85 -15.01
N PHE A 165 16.40 5.22 -15.15
CA PHE A 165 15.70 5.93 -14.06
C PHE A 165 15.65 5.12 -12.77
N ASN A 166 15.48 3.79 -12.87
CA ASN A 166 15.47 2.88 -11.72
C ASN A 166 16.77 2.95 -10.92
N GLN A 167 17.89 2.84 -11.61
CA GLN A 167 19.20 2.87 -10.98
C GLN A 167 19.47 4.26 -10.37
N LEU A 168 19.19 5.32 -11.12
CA LEU A 168 19.47 6.70 -10.71
C LEU A 168 18.67 7.10 -9.45
N LEU A 169 17.37 6.79 -9.41
CA LEU A 169 16.48 7.15 -8.30
C LEU A 169 16.61 6.20 -7.09
N SER A 170 17.33 5.08 -7.23
CA SER A 170 17.56 4.13 -6.13
C SER A 170 18.60 4.63 -5.11
N SER A 171 19.55 5.48 -5.53
CA SER A 171 20.63 6.02 -4.69
C SER A 171 20.12 6.74 -3.43
N ASN A 172 20.85 6.62 -2.33
CA ASN A 172 20.52 7.31 -1.07
C ASN A 172 20.73 8.83 -1.15
N ASN A 173 21.64 9.28 -2.01
CA ASN A 173 21.88 10.69 -2.29
C ASN A 173 21.93 10.86 -3.80
N TYR A 174 21.18 11.82 -4.32
CA TYR A 174 21.20 12.20 -5.73
C TYR A 174 20.69 13.63 -5.88
N SER A 175 20.89 14.23 -7.04
CA SER A 175 20.32 15.51 -7.42
C SER A 175 19.34 15.33 -8.58
N ILE A 176 18.24 16.09 -8.59
CA ILE A 176 17.36 16.21 -9.75
C ILE A 176 17.66 17.51 -10.50
N GLY A 177 17.74 17.44 -11.82
CA GLY A 177 17.83 18.62 -12.69
C GLY A 177 16.45 19.01 -13.20
N LEU A 178 16.02 20.23 -12.88
CA LEU A 178 14.67 20.70 -13.17
C LEU A 178 14.47 20.97 -14.67
N ALA A 179 13.21 20.98 -15.07
CA ALA A 179 12.73 21.32 -16.40
C ALA A 179 11.36 22.00 -16.29
N SER A 180 10.98 22.78 -17.32
CA SER A 180 9.60 23.25 -17.51
C SER A 180 8.90 22.42 -18.57
N PHE A 181 7.57 22.35 -18.50
CA PHE A 181 6.74 21.65 -19.49
C PHE A 181 5.55 22.51 -19.90
N GLU A 182 5.64 23.09 -21.09
CA GLU A 182 4.62 23.99 -21.61
C GLU A 182 4.23 23.58 -23.02
N ASN A 183 2.93 23.45 -23.29
CA ASN A 183 2.40 23.11 -24.62
C ASN A 183 3.02 21.82 -25.23
N GLY A 184 3.34 20.84 -24.39
CA GLY A 184 3.96 19.58 -24.81
C GLY A 184 5.47 19.65 -25.06
N ILE A 185 6.13 20.76 -24.73
CA ILE A 185 7.57 20.95 -24.90
C ILE A 185 8.25 20.91 -23.54
N LEU A 186 9.17 19.96 -23.38
CA LEU A 186 10.03 19.84 -22.20
C LEU A 186 11.30 20.68 -22.39
N THR A 187 11.53 21.65 -21.50
CA THR A 187 12.71 22.53 -21.56
C THR A 187 13.56 22.38 -20.29
N PRO A 188 14.80 21.88 -20.37
CA PRO A 188 15.74 21.85 -19.25
C PRO A 188 15.96 23.24 -18.63
N LEU A 189 15.98 23.32 -17.31
CA LEU A 189 16.37 24.50 -16.55
C LEU A 189 17.79 24.31 -15.96
N ASP A 190 18.50 25.41 -15.71
CA ASP A 190 19.81 25.42 -15.05
C ASP A 190 19.66 25.46 -13.51
N GLU A 191 18.79 24.58 -13.00
CA GLU A 191 18.45 24.47 -11.59
C GLU A 191 18.50 23.00 -11.17
N THR A 192 19.11 22.74 -10.02
CA THR A 192 19.22 21.40 -9.44
C THR A 192 18.80 21.42 -7.97
N ILE A 193 18.17 20.32 -7.55
CA ILE A 193 17.79 20.10 -6.15
C ILE A 193 18.47 18.82 -5.66
N SER A 194 19.25 18.93 -4.59
CA SER A 194 19.90 17.79 -3.93
C SER A 194 18.94 17.12 -2.95
N LEU A 195 18.85 15.79 -3.01
CA LEU A 195 17.95 14.99 -2.20
C LEU A 195 18.73 13.88 -1.48
N THR A 196 18.46 13.75 -0.18
CA THR A 196 19.02 12.71 0.67
C THR A 196 17.88 11.89 1.29
N LYS A 197 17.96 10.56 1.14
CA LYS A 197 17.00 9.65 1.75
C LYS A 197 17.27 9.51 3.26
N GLN A 198 16.18 9.38 4.01
CA GLN A 198 16.16 9.10 5.44
C GLN A 198 15.01 8.13 5.74
N GLU A 199 15.07 7.44 6.88
CA GLU A 199 13.89 6.74 7.37
C GLU A 199 12.78 7.75 7.70
N TYR A 200 11.57 7.49 7.22
CA TYR A 200 10.43 8.37 7.38
C TYR A 200 9.15 7.56 7.52
N THR A 201 8.35 7.88 8.54
CA THR A 201 7.01 7.31 8.74
C THR A 201 5.97 8.29 8.18
N GLU A 202 5.35 7.92 7.05
CA GLU A 202 4.31 8.73 6.41
C GLU A 202 2.97 8.60 7.15
N ASN A 203 2.43 9.72 7.63
CA ASN A 203 1.03 9.79 8.05
C ASN A 203 0.14 9.77 6.80
N PRO A 204 -0.74 8.76 6.63
CA PRO A 204 -1.59 8.66 5.45
C PRO A 204 -2.65 9.75 5.38
N VAL A 205 -3.05 10.36 6.49
CA VAL A 205 -3.91 11.56 6.51
C VAL A 205 -3.05 12.76 6.13
N PHE A 206 -2.81 12.92 4.82
CA PHE A 206 -1.89 13.93 4.31
C PHE A 206 -2.49 15.34 4.39
N ILE A 207 -3.75 15.49 4.01
CA ILE A 207 -4.51 16.73 4.14
C ILE A 207 -5.91 16.40 4.65
N ALA A 208 -6.35 17.06 5.72
CA ALA A 208 -7.75 17.09 6.15
C ALA A 208 -8.15 18.54 6.39
N LYS A 209 -9.11 19.07 5.63
CA LYS A 209 -9.60 20.44 5.82
C LYS A 209 -11.04 20.63 5.33
N THR A 210 -11.74 21.56 5.97
CA THR A 210 -13.06 22.01 5.53
C THR A 210 -12.93 23.21 4.60
N LEU A 211 -13.46 23.07 3.39
CA LEU A 211 -13.57 24.13 2.39
C LEU A 211 -14.92 24.83 2.53
N THR A 212 -14.94 26.15 2.35
CA THR A 212 -16.19 26.91 2.23
C THR A 212 -16.26 27.51 0.83
N VAL A 213 -17.13 26.96 -0.02
CA VAL A 213 -17.30 27.39 -1.41
C VAL A 213 -18.77 27.76 -1.62
N GLU A 214 -19.04 29.00 -2.01
CA GLU A 214 -20.41 29.52 -2.19
C GLU A 214 -21.33 29.33 -0.96
N GLY A 215 -20.74 29.27 0.25
CA GLY A 215 -21.46 29.02 1.50
C GLY A 215 -21.68 27.55 1.84
N GLN A 216 -21.33 26.63 0.95
CA GLN A 216 -21.34 25.18 1.19
C GLN A 216 -20.05 24.75 1.91
N LYS A 217 -20.19 23.94 2.96
CA LYS A 217 -19.06 23.33 3.68
C LYS A 217 -18.77 21.94 3.13
N ILE A 218 -17.58 21.77 2.58
CA ILE A 218 -17.12 20.55 1.92
C ILE A 218 -15.89 20.04 2.67
N GLY A 219 -15.93 18.81 3.18
CA GLY A 219 -14.74 18.16 3.71
C GLY A 219 -13.83 17.70 2.56
N TYR A 220 -12.55 17.97 2.68
CA TYR A 220 -11.52 17.45 1.77
C TYR A 220 -10.51 16.63 2.56
N LEU A 221 -10.40 15.35 2.21
CA LEU A 221 -9.46 14.40 2.80
C LEU A 221 -8.55 13.85 1.71
N MET A 222 -7.27 14.19 1.72
CA MET A 222 -6.26 13.48 0.93
C MET A 222 -5.65 12.36 1.76
N TYR A 223 -5.92 11.12 1.36
CA TYR A 223 -5.57 9.92 2.12
C TYR A 223 -4.67 9.00 1.30
N ASN A 224 -3.40 8.87 1.70
CA ASN A 224 -2.33 8.25 0.89
C ASN A 224 -1.99 6.80 1.23
N GLY A 225 -2.68 6.17 2.18
CA GLY A 225 -2.53 4.73 2.45
C GLY A 225 -3.47 4.24 3.53
N PHE A 226 -4.01 3.04 3.38
CA PHE A 226 -4.86 2.42 4.40
C PHE A 226 -3.98 1.72 5.45
N ARG A 227 -3.79 2.35 6.61
CA ARG A 227 -2.86 1.89 7.64
C ARG A 227 -3.48 1.92 9.03
N GLN A 228 -3.54 0.75 9.63
CA GLN A 228 -4.18 0.55 10.93
C GLN A 228 -3.56 1.39 12.05
N ASN A 229 -2.25 1.59 12.04
CA ASN A 229 -1.54 2.39 13.05
C ASN A 229 -1.85 3.89 12.99
N PHE A 230 -2.66 4.33 12.02
CA PHE A 230 -3.15 5.71 11.87
C PHE A 230 -4.69 5.80 11.89
N ASP A 231 -5.39 4.75 12.30
CA ASP A 231 -6.86 4.74 12.33
C ASP A 231 -7.42 5.83 13.28
N SER A 232 -6.73 6.11 14.40
CA SER A 232 -7.13 7.18 15.32
C SER A 232 -6.98 8.57 14.69
N GLU A 233 -5.90 8.84 13.95
CA GLU A 233 -5.70 10.09 13.19
C GLU A 233 -6.77 10.27 12.12
N LEU A 234 -7.13 9.19 11.41
CA LEU A 234 -8.22 9.20 10.45
C LEU A 234 -9.56 9.50 11.14
N ASN A 235 -9.86 8.82 12.25
CA ASN A 235 -11.09 9.01 13.01
C ASN A 235 -11.20 10.44 13.60
N ASN A 236 -10.07 11.06 13.96
CA ASN A 236 -9.99 12.44 14.42
C ASN A 236 -10.28 13.45 13.29
N ALA A 237 -9.77 13.23 12.07
CA ALA A 237 -10.12 14.06 10.93
C ALA A 237 -11.63 14.06 10.65
N PHE A 238 -12.28 12.91 10.83
CA PHE A 238 -13.75 12.81 10.73
C PHE A 238 -14.48 13.47 11.91
N ALA A 239 -13.88 13.48 13.10
CA ALA A 239 -14.40 14.26 14.24
C ALA A 239 -14.43 15.76 13.90
N ASP A 240 -13.34 16.28 13.30
CA ASP A 240 -13.24 17.67 12.87
C ASP A 240 -14.26 18.01 11.79
N PHE A 241 -14.39 17.18 10.75
CA PHE A 241 -15.42 17.33 9.72
C PHE A 241 -16.84 17.34 10.28
N LYS A 242 -17.12 16.46 11.25
CA LYS A 242 -18.41 16.40 11.95
C LYS A 242 -18.66 17.65 12.78
N ALA A 243 -17.66 18.15 13.50
CA ALA A 243 -17.73 19.39 14.27
C ALA A 243 -17.95 20.61 13.38
N ASP A 244 -17.34 20.63 12.20
CA ASP A 244 -17.52 21.67 11.19
C ASP A 244 -18.89 21.61 10.50
N GLY A 245 -19.59 20.48 10.59
CA GLY A 245 -20.90 20.28 9.99
C GLY A 245 -20.85 20.30 8.46
N ILE A 246 -19.86 19.62 7.88
CA ILE A 246 -19.78 19.44 6.43
C ILE A 246 -21.02 18.70 5.92
N GLN A 247 -21.41 18.98 4.69
CA GLN A 247 -22.56 18.36 4.02
C GLN A 247 -22.14 17.47 2.85
N ASP A 248 -20.95 17.73 2.30
CA ASP A 248 -20.34 16.97 1.21
C ASP A 248 -18.90 16.62 1.59
N LEU A 249 -18.42 15.48 1.07
CA LEU A 249 -17.08 14.98 1.32
C LEU A 249 -16.41 14.59 0.00
N VAL A 250 -15.19 15.07 -0.19
CA VAL A 250 -14.26 14.65 -1.23
C VAL A 250 -13.11 13.89 -0.58
N ILE A 251 -12.98 12.61 -0.92
CA ILE A 251 -11.86 11.75 -0.53
C ILE A 251 -10.92 11.62 -1.72
N ASP A 252 -9.71 12.13 -1.57
CA ASP A 252 -8.66 12.06 -2.57
C ASP A 252 -7.72 10.88 -2.27
N VAL A 253 -7.86 9.83 -3.08
CA VAL A 253 -7.02 8.62 -3.06
C VAL A 253 -6.24 8.51 -4.38
N ARG A 254 -6.03 9.62 -5.09
CA ARG A 254 -5.48 9.62 -6.45
C ARG A 254 -4.11 8.96 -6.55
N TYR A 255 -3.33 8.97 -5.48
CA TYR A 255 -2.00 8.31 -5.41
C TYR A 255 -1.94 7.17 -4.38
N ASN A 256 -3.10 6.74 -3.86
CA ASN A 256 -3.17 5.72 -2.83
C ASN A 256 -3.31 4.33 -3.44
N SER A 257 -2.27 3.52 -3.24
CA SER A 257 -2.18 2.16 -3.78
C SER A 257 -2.85 1.08 -2.88
N GLY A 258 -3.54 1.48 -1.82
CA GLY A 258 -4.35 0.60 -0.97
C GLY A 258 -3.82 0.45 0.46
N GLY A 259 -4.01 -0.73 1.04
CA GLY A 259 -3.54 -1.12 2.35
C GLY A 259 -4.51 -2.04 3.10
N SER A 260 -4.74 -1.76 4.38
CA SER A 260 -5.61 -2.55 5.25
C SER A 260 -7.06 -2.61 4.76
N ILE A 261 -7.63 -3.82 4.74
CA ILE A 261 -9.07 -4.00 4.52
C ILE A 261 -9.87 -3.47 5.73
N GLU A 262 -9.37 -3.64 6.95
CA GLU A 262 -10.05 -3.17 8.16
C GLU A 262 -10.13 -1.63 8.18
N THR A 263 -9.02 -0.93 7.94
CA THR A 263 -9.03 0.55 7.83
C THR A 263 -9.96 1.02 6.70
N CYS A 264 -10.10 0.25 5.61
CA CYS A 264 -11.05 0.56 4.55
C CYS A 264 -12.51 0.43 5.01
N ASN A 265 -12.83 -0.60 5.79
CA ASN A 265 -14.16 -0.79 6.39
C ASN A 265 -14.47 0.33 7.38
N ASP A 266 -13.49 0.71 8.21
CA ASP A 266 -13.59 1.82 9.15
C ASP A 266 -13.87 3.14 8.42
N LEU A 267 -13.11 3.46 7.36
CA LEU A 267 -13.33 4.65 6.54
C LEU A 267 -14.73 4.66 5.89
N ALA A 268 -15.16 3.54 5.31
CA ALA A 268 -16.51 3.42 4.74
C ALA A 268 -17.61 3.66 5.79
N SER A 269 -17.38 3.19 7.01
CA SER A 269 -18.26 3.37 8.16
C SER A 269 -18.24 4.82 8.70
N MET A 270 -17.11 5.52 8.64
CA MET A 270 -17.00 6.94 8.96
C MET A 270 -17.75 7.83 7.95
N VAL A 271 -17.71 7.49 6.65
CA VAL A 271 -18.47 8.21 5.61
C VAL A 271 -19.98 8.09 5.83
N THR A 272 -20.45 6.86 6.07
CA THR A 272 -21.86 6.54 6.24
C THR A 272 -22.23 6.54 7.73
N GLY A 273 -22.17 5.42 8.42
CA GLY A 273 -22.51 5.26 9.83
C GLY A 273 -23.96 4.85 10.07
N GLN A 274 -24.85 5.01 9.07
CA GLN A 274 -26.22 4.53 9.12
C GLN A 274 -26.41 3.03 8.85
N PHE A 275 -25.35 2.32 8.41
CA PHE A 275 -25.39 0.91 7.98
C PHE A 275 -24.64 -0.04 8.94
N ASN A 276 -24.35 0.39 10.17
CA ASN A 276 -23.61 -0.43 11.15
C ASN A 276 -24.24 -1.83 11.31
N GLY A 277 -23.43 -2.88 11.16
CA GLY A 277 -23.86 -4.28 11.24
C GLY A 277 -24.54 -4.80 9.96
N GLU A 278 -24.58 -4.02 8.88
CA GLU A 278 -24.94 -4.52 7.54
C GLU A 278 -23.68 -4.95 6.78
N LEU A 279 -23.83 -5.91 5.87
CA LEU A 279 -22.74 -6.47 5.07
C LEU A 279 -22.01 -5.40 4.25
N PHE A 280 -20.74 -5.15 4.53
CA PHE A 280 -19.89 -4.31 3.68
C PHE A 280 -19.36 -5.11 2.48
N ILE A 281 -18.67 -6.22 2.77
CA ILE A 281 -18.08 -7.11 1.76
C ILE A 281 -18.07 -8.58 2.23
N THR A 282 -18.08 -9.49 1.27
CA THR A 282 -17.71 -10.89 1.47
C THR A 282 -16.29 -11.12 0.96
N GLN A 283 -15.44 -11.72 1.78
CA GLN A 283 -14.11 -12.19 1.43
C GLN A 283 -14.21 -13.65 0.99
N VAL A 284 -13.99 -13.91 -0.29
CA VAL A 284 -14.07 -15.24 -0.89
C VAL A 284 -12.67 -15.83 -1.01
N TYR A 285 -12.45 -16.98 -0.38
CA TYR A 285 -11.15 -17.65 -0.32
C TYR A 285 -11.05 -18.80 -1.34
N ASN A 286 -9.95 -19.56 -1.29
CA ASN A 286 -9.86 -20.83 -1.99
C ASN A 286 -10.65 -21.94 -1.26
N ASP A 287 -10.81 -23.09 -1.91
CA ASP A 287 -11.59 -24.24 -1.39
C ASP A 287 -11.08 -24.85 -0.06
N ASN A 288 -9.99 -24.35 0.51
CA ASN A 288 -9.54 -24.78 1.84
C ASN A 288 -10.22 -24.01 2.98
N PHE A 289 -10.90 -22.89 2.70
CA PHE A 289 -11.48 -22.00 3.71
C PHE A 289 -12.91 -21.62 3.37
N ASP A 290 -13.72 -21.37 4.39
CA ASP A 290 -15.03 -20.75 4.22
C ASP A 290 -14.89 -19.26 3.90
N ASP A 291 -15.88 -18.72 3.20
CA ASP A 291 -16.01 -17.28 2.96
C ASP A 291 -16.23 -16.52 4.28
N PHE A 292 -15.77 -15.27 4.34
CA PHE A 292 -15.90 -14.42 5.52
C PHE A 292 -16.63 -13.12 5.21
N GLU A 293 -17.74 -12.88 5.87
CA GLU A 293 -18.50 -11.63 5.77
C GLU A 293 -17.91 -10.57 6.72
N ARG A 294 -17.71 -9.36 6.20
CA ARG A 294 -17.39 -8.17 7.00
C ARG A 294 -18.55 -7.21 6.92
N ASP A 295 -19.05 -6.82 8.09
CA ASP A 295 -20.08 -5.82 8.24
C ASP A 295 -19.47 -4.43 8.47
N PHE A 296 -20.24 -3.37 8.19
CA PHE A 296 -19.86 -2.02 8.60
C PHE A 296 -19.66 -1.94 10.11
N ASN A 297 -18.62 -1.22 10.50
CA ASN A 297 -18.18 -1.06 11.88
C ASN A 297 -18.88 0.13 12.57
N ASN A 298 -18.92 0.10 13.91
CA ASN A 298 -19.21 1.27 14.75
C ASN A 298 -18.03 1.71 15.62
N LYS A 299 -16.94 0.95 15.57
CA LYS A 299 -15.68 1.24 16.23
C LYS A 299 -14.54 0.97 15.28
N ILE A 300 -13.47 1.75 15.41
CA ILE A 300 -12.24 1.47 14.69
C ILE A 300 -11.45 0.34 15.37
N SER A 301 -10.38 -0.09 14.73
CA SER A 301 -9.54 -1.19 15.21
C SER A 301 -8.92 -1.00 16.62
N THR A 302 -8.85 0.23 17.13
CA THR A 302 -8.41 0.58 18.51
C THR A 302 -9.55 0.60 19.54
N ASP A 303 -10.74 0.11 19.19
CA ASP A 303 -11.98 0.13 19.98
C ASP A 303 -12.61 1.52 20.22
N GLU A 304 -12.03 2.59 19.68
CA GLU A 304 -12.64 3.92 19.70
C GLU A 304 -13.93 3.94 18.88
N SER A 305 -14.93 4.70 19.33
CA SER A 305 -16.17 4.86 18.55
C SER A 305 -15.90 5.66 17.29
N ILE A 306 -16.50 5.24 16.17
CA ILE A 306 -16.39 5.92 14.88
C ILE A 306 -17.08 7.28 14.92
N ASN A 307 -16.39 8.31 14.42
CA ASN A 307 -16.97 9.60 14.10
C ASN A 307 -17.61 9.56 12.71
N SER A 308 -18.88 9.17 12.64
CA SER A 308 -19.60 9.10 11.36
C SER A 308 -20.26 10.42 10.94
N LEU A 309 -20.32 10.63 9.62
CA LEU A 309 -20.92 11.81 8.97
C LEU A 309 -22.37 11.60 8.50
N ASN A 310 -22.83 10.36 8.37
CA ASN A 310 -24.18 10.01 7.88
C ASN A 310 -24.46 10.54 6.47
N LEU A 311 -23.44 10.51 5.60
CA LEU A 311 -23.58 10.96 4.22
C LEU A 311 -24.28 9.89 3.37
N SER A 312 -25.06 10.34 2.41
CA SER A 312 -25.70 9.51 1.37
C SER A 312 -25.02 9.65 0.00
N LYS A 313 -23.95 10.46 -0.06
CA LYS A 313 -23.14 10.71 -1.25
C LYS A 313 -21.69 10.98 -0.83
N VAL A 314 -20.73 10.53 -1.63
CA VAL A 314 -19.30 10.83 -1.46
C VAL A 314 -18.62 10.95 -2.83
N TYR A 315 -17.65 11.86 -2.92
CA TYR A 315 -16.82 12.03 -4.11
C TYR A 315 -15.46 11.41 -3.84
N ILE A 316 -14.95 10.60 -4.78
CA ILE A 316 -13.67 9.90 -4.64
C ILE A 316 -12.79 10.24 -5.84
N LEU A 317 -11.64 10.89 -5.59
CA LEU A 317 -10.69 11.25 -6.63
C LEU A 317 -9.72 10.08 -6.86
N THR A 318 -9.59 9.63 -8.10
CA THR A 318 -8.77 8.47 -8.47
C THR A 318 -7.87 8.72 -9.67
N THR A 319 -6.76 8.00 -9.74
CA THR A 319 -6.01 7.83 -11.00
C THR A 319 -5.66 6.37 -11.24
N SER A 320 -4.88 6.10 -12.29
CA SER A 320 -4.26 4.78 -12.53
C SER A 320 -3.30 4.33 -11.42
N SER A 321 -2.95 5.18 -10.46
CA SER A 321 -2.19 4.80 -9.25
C SER A 321 -3.11 4.39 -8.09
N SER A 322 -4.42 4.65 -8.18
CA SER A 322 -5.41 4.22 -7.17
C SER A 322 -5.67 2.73 -7.31
N ALA A 323 -5.46 1.98 -6.23
CA ALA A 323 -5.55 0.52 -6.26
C ALA A 323 -6.11 -0.06 -4.97
N SER A 324 -6.58 -1.31 -5.04
CA SER A 324 -6.72 -2.18 -3.89
C SER A 324 -7.75 -1.63 -2.88
N ALA A 325 -7.37 -1.33 -1.64
CA ALA A 325 -8.30 -0.78 -0.64
C ALA A 325 -8.96 0.55 -1.10
N SER A 326 -8.28 1.35 -1.94
CA SER A 326 -8.90 2.53 -2.58
C SER A 326 -10.07 2.15 -3.49
N GLU A 327 -9.95 1.04 -4.22
CA GLU A 327 -11.01 0.50 -5.09
C GLU A 327 -12.09 -0.22 -4.27
N LEU A 328 -11.69 -0.90 -3.18
CA LEU A 328 -12.60 -1.53 -2.24
C LEU A 328 -13.52 -0.50 -1.58
N LEU A 329 -13.01 0.69 -1.22
CA LEU A 329 -13.82 1.77 -0.67
C LEU A 329 -14.95 2.17 -1.62
N ILE A 330 -14.63 2.35 -2.90
CA ILE A 330 -15.63 2.66 -3.95
C ILE A 330 -16.61 1.49 -4.06
N SER A 331 -16.11 0.28 -4.31
CA SER A 331 -16.92 -0.92 -4.54
C SER A 331 -17.85 -1.23 -3.36
N GLY A 332 -17.36 -1.16 -2.13
CA GLY A 332 -18.13 -1.48 -0.93
C GLY A 332 -19.17 -0.42 -0.55
N LEU A 333 -18.97 0.85 -0.92
CA LEU A 333 -19.95 1.91 -0.70
C LEU A 333 -21.04 1.98 -1.77
N MET A 334 -20.77 1.54 -3.00
CA MET A 334 -21.70 1.60 -4.14
C MET A 334 -23.11 1.02 -3.87
N PRO A 335 -23.30 -0.07 -3.11
CA PRO A 335 -24.63 -0.58 -2.80
C PRO A 335 -25.47 0.34 -1.89
N TYR A 336 -24.84 1.28 -1.20
CA TYR A 336 -25.40 1.98 -0.05
C TYR A 336 -25.60 3.49 -0.28
N VAL A 337 -24.69 4.12 -1.02
CA VAL A 337 -24.65 5.57 -1.23
C VAL A 337 -24.29 5.93 -2.66
N ASP A 338 -24.57 7.17 -3.07
CA ASP A 338 -24.12 7.67 -4.38
C ASP A 338 -22.61 7.95 -4.34
N VAL A 339 -21.81 7.09 -4.97
CA VAL A 339 -20.37 7.28 -5.08
C VAL A 339 -20.04 7.93 -6.42
N LYS A 340 -19.42 9.11 -6.39
CA LYS A 340 -18.93 9.83 -7.57
C LYS A 340 -17.42 9.68 -7.69
N GLN A 341 -16.99 8.75 -8.53
CA GLN A 341 -15.59 8.63 -8.90
C GLN A 341 -15.21 9.72 -9.92
N ILE A 342 -14.15 10.47 -9.64
CA ILE A 342 -13.65 11.55 -10.50
C ILE A 342 -12.16 11.32 -10.76
N GLY A 343 -11.73 11.49 -12.00
CA GLY A 343 -10.33 11.34 -12.37
C GLY A 343 -10.16 10.33 -13.50
N THR A 344 -9.29 9.34 -13.33
CA THR A 344 -9.05 8.27 -14.33
C THR A 344 -9.30 6.87 -13.76
N THR A 345 -9.35 5.88 -14.66
CA THR A 345 -9.57 4.47 -14.33
C THR A 345 -8.50 3.94 -13.37
N THR A 346 -8.92 3.16 -12.38
CA THR A 346 -8.06 2.56 -11.35
C THR A 346 -7.32 1.30 -11.82
N VAL A 347 -6.55 0.66 -10.95
CA VAL A 347 -5.65 -0.46 -11.30
C VAL A 347 -6.35 -1.79 -11.60
N GLY A 348 -7.49 -2.05 -10.97
CA GLY A 348 -8.23 -3.31 -11.09
C GLY A 348 -7.84 -4.38 -10.07
N LYS A 349 -7.46 -3.99 -8.86
CA LYS A 349 -7.04 -4.91 -7.80
C LYS A 349 -8.14 -5.11 -6.76
N PHE A 350 -8.85 -6.24 -6.87
CA PHE A 350 -9.92 -6.65 -5.96
C PHE A 350 -9.51 -7.81 -5.03
N GLN A 351 -8.27 -8.27 -5.14
CA GLN A 351 -7.75 -9.37 -4.34
C GLN A 351 -7.02 -8.88 -3.10
N GLY A 352 -7.20 -9.61 -1.99
CA GLY A 352 -6.52 -9.40 -0.72
C GLY A 352 -5.41 -10.42 -0.50
N SER A 353 -4.37 -10.03 0.23
CA SER A 353 -3.27 -10.88 0.64
C SER A 353 -3.10 -10.90 2.16
N THR A 354 -2.20 -11.73 2.66
CA THR A 354 -1.74 -11.66 4.05
C THR A 354 -0.27 -12.06 4.15
N THR A 355 0.42 -11.61 5.20
CA THR A 355 1.82 -11.97 5.42
C THR A 355 1.89 -13.32 6.10
N LEU A 356 2.58 -14.27 5.46
CA LEU A 356 2.82 -15.60 5.98
C LEU A 356 4.29 -15.73 6.38
N TYR A 357 4.53 -16.31 7.55
CA TYR A 357 5.85 -16.50 8.14
C TYR A 357 6.16 -17.99 8.26
N ASP A 358 7.45 -18.36 8.29
CA ASP A 358 7.83 -19.77 8.44
C ASP A 358 7.59 -20.25 9.88
N SER A 359 6.38 -20.75 10.09
CA SER A 359 5.89 -21.29 11.34
C SER A 359 4.69 -22.21 11.05
N ASN A 360 4.40 -23.16 11.93
CA ASN A 360 3.30 -24.13 11.81
C ASN A 360 1.92 -23.49 11.60
N ASN A 361 1.72 -22.26 12.10
CA ASN A 361 0.47 -21.51 11.94
C ASN A 361 0.60 -20.37 10.93
N PHE A 362 1.75 -20.25 10.26
CA PHE A 362 2.10 -19.20 9.31
C PHE A 362 2.07 -17.77 9.87
N ARG A 363 2.16 -17.61 11.19
CA ARG A 363 2.17 -16.31 11.88
C ARG A 363 3.55 -15.96 12.42
N ARG A 364 3.77 -14.67 12.64
CA ARG A 364 4.96 -14.15 13.34
C ARG A 364 4.87 -14.29 14.86
N ASN A 365 4.64 -15.51 15.34
CA ASN A 365 4.60 -15.82 16.77
C ASN A 365 4.85 -17.31 17.04
N GLY A 366 4.96 -17.64 18.32
CA GLY A 366 5.07 -19.01 18.82
C GLY A 366 6.50 -19.55 18.83
N ASP A 367 6.71 -20.61 19.63
CA ASP A 367 8.04 -21.22 19.83
C ASP A 367 8.59 -21.87 18.54
N ASN A 368 7.72 -22.14 17.58
CA ASN A 368 8.06 -22.79 16.31
C ASN A 368 8.30 -21.81 15.15
N LEU A 369 8.38 -20.50 15.41
CA LEU A 369 8.84 -19.54 14.39
C LEU A 369 10.28 -19.90 14.00
N ASN A 370 10.53 -20.03 12.70
CA ASN A 370 11.86 -20.27 12.18
C ASN A 370 12.65 -18.96 12.21
N LEU A 371 13.68 -18.90 13.06
CA LEU A 371 14.55 -17.73 13.22
C LEU A 371 15.83 -17.81 12.36
N ASN A 372 15.98 -18.89 11.58
CA ASN A 372 17.15 -19.16 10.76
C ASN A 372 17.15 -18.38 9.44
N HIS A 373 16.05 -17.68 9.12
CA HIS A 373 15.91 -16.78 7.98
C HIS A 373 14.85 -15.70 8.25
N THR A 374 14.77 -14.71 7.36
CA THR A 374 13.80 -13.60 7.44
C THR A 374 12.82 -13.55 6.26
N TYR A 375 12.75 -14.61 5.45
CA TYR A 375 11.74 -14.70 4.38
C TYR A 375 10.31 -14.62 4.91
N ALA A 376 9.45 -13.93 4.17
CA ALA A 376 8.00 -13.98 4.32
C ALA A 376 7.31 -13.93 2.96
N LEU A 377 6.15 -14.60 2.88
CA LEU A 377 5.31 -14.61 1.68
C LEU A 377 4.14 -13.67 1.87
N GLN A 378 3.75 -13.03 0.77
CA GLN A 378 2.52 -12.25 0.70
C GLN A 378 1.66 -12.74 -0.49
N PRO A 379 1.06 -13.94 -0.41
CA PRO A 379 0.23 -14.44 -1.49
C PRO A 379 -1.14 -13.75 -1.48
N LEU A 380 -1.77 -13.63 -2.64
CA LEU A 380 -3.21 -13.41 -2.72
C LEU A 380 -3.92 -14.60 -2.09
N ILE A 381 -4.84 -14.32 -1.15
CA ILE A 381 -5.57 -15.35 -0.42
C ILE A 381 -7.08 -15.26 -0.60
N LEU A 382 -7.58 -14.09 -1.00
CA LEU A 382 -9.01 -13.82 -1.11
C LEU A 382 -9.30 -12.88 -2.26
N LYS A 383 -10.55 -12.87 -2.72
CA LYS A 383 -11.14 -11.76 -3.49
C LYS A 383 -12.29 -11.11 -2.71
N SER A 384 -12.48 -9.80 -2.86
CA SER A 384 -13.59 -9.08 -2.25
C SER A 384 -14.81 -9.03 -3.16
N VAL A 385 -15.99 -9.24 -2.60
CA VAL A 385 -17.29 -9.13 -3.27
C VAL A 385 -18.16 -8.17 -2.46
N ASN A 386 -18.71 -7.13 -3.07
CA ASN A 386 -19.58 -6.20 -2.34
C ASN A 386 -21.00 -6.79 -2.11
N ALA A 387 -21.84 -6.09 -1.35
CA ALA A 387 -23.21 -6.52 -1.03
C ALA A 387 -24.13 -6.76 -2.26
N ASN A 388 -23.78 -6.23 -3.44
CA ASN A 388 -24.50 -6.47 -4.69
C ASN A 388 -23.90 -7.62 -5.54
N GLY A 389 -22.89 -8.32 -5.04
CA GLY A 389 -22.19 -9.36 -5.80
C GLY A 389 -21.17 -8.82 -6.80
N PHE A 390 -20.81 -7.53 -6.75
CA PHE A 390 -19.84 -6.92 -7.68
C PHE A 390 -18.41 -7.17 -7.20
N THR A 391 -17.58 -7.66 -8.13
CA THR A 391 -16.17 -8.03 -7.95
C THR A 391 -15.53 -8.16 -9.33
N ASP A 392 -14.30 -8.69 -9.40
CA ASP A 392 -13.63 -9.06 -10.65
C ASP A 392 -13.47 -7.89 -11.65
N TYR A 393 -13.33 -6.66 -11.13
CA TYR A 393 -13.06 -5.45 -11.92
C TYR A 393 -11.60 -5.38 -12.40
N VAL A 394 -11.17 -6.39 -13.15
CA VAL A 394 -9.77 -6.59 -13.62
C VAL A 394 -9.17 -5.41 -14.39
N ASP A 395 -10.02 -4.64 -15.08
CA ASP A 395 -9.62 -3.47 -15.88
C ASP A 395 -9.71 -2.15 -15.11
N GLY A 396 -10.03 -2.21 -13.81
CA GLY A 396 -10.23 -1.05 -12.96
C GLY A 396 -11.66 -0.52 -12.94
N LEU A 397 -11.91 0.40 -12.00
CA LEU A 397 -13.16 1.14 -11.85
C LEU A 397 -13.11 2.39 -12.73
N ILE A 398 -14.15 2.56 -13.56
CA ILE A 398 -14.24 3.65 -14.54
C ILE A 398 -14.87 4.88 -13.86
N PRO A 399 -14.25 6.07 -13.98
CA PRO A 399 -14.75 7.28 -13.34
C PRO A 399 -16.11 7.70 -13.89
N THR A 400 -16.94 8.27 -13.01
CA THR A 400 -18.21 8.92 -13.38
C THR A 400 -17.94 10.22 -14.14
N ILE A 401 -16.90 10.97 -13.72
CA ILE A 401 -16.42 12.18 -14.37
C ILE A 401 -14.94 11.99 -14.69
N GLU A 402 -14.62 11.82 -15.96
CA GLU A 402 -13.24 11.65 -16.42
C GLU A 402 -12.50 12.99 -16.43
N VAL A 403 -11.42 13.08 -15.66
CA VAL A 403 -10.53 14.25 -15.58
C VAL A 403 -9.09 13.76 -15.46
N ASN A 404 -8.22 14.25 -16.33
CA ASN A 404 -6.79 13.96 -16.25
C ASN A 404 -6.08 15.05 -15.44
N GLU A 405 -4.97 14.68 -14.80
CA GLU A 405 -4.05 15.70 -14.28
C GLU A 405 -3.41 16.47 -15.44
N ASP A 406 -3.23 17.78 -15.25
CA ASP A 406 -2.54 18.63 -16.21
C ASP A 406 -1.07 18.78 -15.79
N TYR A 407 -0.16 18.08 -16.46
CA TYR A 407 1.26 18.14 -16.14
C TYR A 407 1.88 19.53 -16.37
N SER A 408 1.26 20.39 -17.19
CA SER A 408 1.70 21.78 -17.32
C SER A 408 1.25 22.67 -16.15
N ASN A 409 0.24 22.24 -15.40
CA ASN A 409 -0.23 22.92 -14.21
C ASN A 409 -1.00 21.96 -13.27
N LEU A 410 -0.28 21.31 -12.36
CA LEU A 410 -0.86 20.36 -11.41
C LEU A 410 -1.69 20.99 -10.29
N GLY A 411 -1.62 22.31 -10.13
CA GLY A 411 -2.22 23.04 -9.01
C GLY A 411 -1.72 22.59 -7.64
N GLU A 412 -2.33 23.15 -6.59
CA GLU A 412 -2.06 22.80 -5.20
C GLU A 412 -3.13 21.85 -4.66
N LEU A 413 -2.72 20.76 -4.00
CA LEU A 413 -3.65 19.78 -3.45
C LEU A 413 -4.55 20.41 -2.38
N GLY A 414 -5.86 20.20 -2.52
CA GLY A 414 -6.86 20.82 -1.65
C GLY A 414 -7.18 22.27 -1.99
N ASP A 415 -6.55 22.90 -2.99
CA ASP A 415 -7.04 24.19 -3.51
C ASP A 415 -8.35 23.94 -4.30
N PRO A 416 -9.43 24.70 -4.05
CA PRO A 416 -10.70 24.54 -4.78
C PRO A 416 -10.60 24.67 -6.31
N ASN A 417 -9.51 25.21 -6.84
CA ASN A 417 -9.26 25.36 -8.28
C ASN A 417 -8.34 24.27 -8.85
N GLU A 418 -7.80 23.35 -8.03
CA GLU A 418 -7.07 22.19 -8.51
C GLU A 418 -7.99 21.29 -9.34
N SER A 419 -7.51 20.82 -10.50
CA SER A 419 -8.34 20.23 -11.57
C SER A 419 -9.35 19.17 -11.10
N LEU A 420 -8.92 18.16 -10.33
CA LEU A 420 -9.81 17.07 -9.91
C LEU A 420 -10.75 17.51 -8.77
N LEU A 421 -10.23 18.25 -7.79
CA LEU A 421 -11.04 18.78 -6.69
C LEU A 421 -12.08 19.78 -7.20
N LYS A 422 -11.70 20.66 -8.13
CA LYS A 422 -12.60 21.61 -8.77
C LYS A 422 -13.73 20.87 -9.48
N ALA A 423 -13.44 19.79 -10.20
CA ALA A 423 -14.47 19.00 -10.86
C ALA A 423 -15.48 18.39 -9.86
N ALA A 424 -15.02 17.96 -8.68
CA ALA A 424 -15.91 17.52 -7.60
C ALA A 424 -16.78 18.66 -7.08
N ILE A 425 -16.18 19.82 -6.81
CA ILE A 425 -16.87 21.01 -6.31
C ILE A 425 -17.91 21.50 -7.32
N ASP A 426 -17.59 21.52 -8.62
CA ASP A 426 -18.51 21.92 -9.67
C ASP A 426 -19.73 20.98 -9.73
N ASP A 427 -19.54 19.66 -9.57
CA ASP A 427 -20.66 18.69 -9.51
C ASP A 427 -21.48 18.84 -8.23
N ILE A 428 -20.84 19.07 -7.07
CA ILE A 428 -21.50 19.37 -5.79
C ILE A 428 -22.43 20.58 -5.91
N LEU A 429 -21.94 21.67 -6.52
CA LEU A 429 -22.69 22.92 -6.67
C LEU A 429 -23.69 22.89 -7.84
N GLY A 430 -23.66 21.85 -8.67
CA GLY A 430 -24.52 21.76 -9.86
C GLY A 430 -24.12 22.73 -10.97
N ASN A 431 -22.87 23.20 -11.00
CA ASN A 431 -22.34 24.19 -11.94
C ASN A 431 -22.08 23.64 -13.36
N GLY A 432 -22.62 22.46 -13.69
CA GLY A 432 -22.45 21.78 -14.97
C GLY A 432 -21.12 21.02 -15.07
N ARG A 433 -20.99 20.16 -16.09
CA ARG A 433 -19.79 19.33 -16.28
C ARG A 433 -18.57 20.21 -16.62
N PRO A 434 -17.38 19.94 -16.05
CA PRO A 434 -16.15 20.63 -16.41
C PRO A 434 -15.93 20.61 -17.92
N SER A 435 -15.89 21.80 -18.53
CA SER A 435 -15.53 21.97 -19.93
C SER A 435 -14.00 21.99 -20.05
N GLY A 436 -13.40 20.82 -20.23
CA GLY A 436 -11.94 20.69 -20.30
C GLY A 436 -11.50 19.49 -21.12
N ARG A 437 -11.89 19.41 -22.40
CA ARG A 437 -11.15 18.58 -23.37
C ARG A 437 -10.03 19.44 -23.95
N THR A 438 -8.92 19.59 -23.23
CA THR A 438 -7.63 19.72 -23.89
C THR A 438 -7.38 18.40 -24.63
N GLN A 439 -7.01 18.46 -25.91
CA GLN A 439 -6.54 17.27 -26.63
C GLN A 439 -5.41 16.66 -25.79
N PRO A 440 -5.55 15.43 -25.26
CA PRO A 440 -4.51 14.88 -24.41
C PRO A 440 -3.27 14.70 -25.27
N LEU A 441 -2.17 15.31 -24.85
CA LEU A 441 -0.85 14.83 -25.25
C LEU A 441 -0.83 13.34 -24.89
N GLU A 442 -0.40 12.50 -25.82
CA GLU A 442 -0.25 11.07 -25.55
C GLU A 442 0.92 10.89 -24.58
N ILE A 443 0.59 10.80 -23.30
CA ILE A 443 1.52 10.66 -22.20
C ILE A 443 1.30 9.29 -21.56
N LYS A 444 2.38 8.51 -21.47
CA LYS A 444 2.36 7.18 -20.88
C LYS A 444 3.00 7.22 -19.50
N ASN A 445 2.28 6.77 -18.48
CA ASN A 445 2.86 6.51 -17.16
C ASN A 445 3.84 5.34 -17.26
N ILE A 446 5.07 5.53 -16.77
CA ILE A 446 6.12 4.50 -16.79
C ILE A 446 6.63 4.15 -15.39
N GLY A 447 6.29 4.94 -14.36
CA GLY A 447 6.67 4.64 -12.99
C GLY A 447 6.27 5.71 -11.99
N GLU A 448 6.57 5.46 -10.72
CA GLU A 448 6.32 6.37 -9.61
C GLU A 448 7.23 6.05 -8.41
N SER A 449 7.35 6.99 -7.48
CA SER A 449 8.21 6.91 -6.28
C SER A 449 8.02 5.62 -5.46
N LYS A 450 6.78 5.13 -5.34
CA LYS A 450 6.45 3.97 -4.50
C LYS A 450 6.44 2.63 -5.23
N MET A 451 6.63 2.58 -6.55
CA MET A 451 6.33 1.37 -7.34
C MET A 451 7.15 0.12 -6.96
N TYR A 452 8.29 0.30 -6.31
CA TYR A 452 9.16 -0.79 -5.83
C TYR A 452 9.00 -1.10 -4.35
N ASN A 453 8.17 -0.36 -3.63
CA ASN A 453 7.85 -0.70 -2.24
C ASN A 453 7.05 -2.00 -2.22
N ALA A 454 7.37 -2.90 -1.28
CA ALA A 454 6.64 -4.16 -1.12
C ALA A 454 5.13 -3.94 -0.87
N THR A 455 4.76 -2.77 -0.32
CA THR A 455 3.39 -2.35 -0.03
C THR A 455 2.67 -1.66 -1.19
N TYR A 456 3.31 -1.49 -2.35
CA TYR A 456 2.71 -0.86 -3.52
C TYR A 456 1.60 -1.71 -4.15
N GLN A 457 0.43 -1.10 -4.36
CA GLN A 457 -0.75 -1.75 -4.91
C GLN A 457 -1.10 -2.99 -4.09
N ARG A 458 -1.32 -2.86 -2.78
CA ARG A 458 -1.60 -3.97 -1.85
C ARG A 458 -2.92 -3.76 -1.12
N MET A 459 -3.66 -4.84 -0.94
CA MET A 459 -4.80 -4.91 -0.04
C MET A 459 -4.57 -6.13 0.81
N TYR A 460 -4.60 -5.98 2.12
CA TYR A 460 -4.28 -7.08 3.02
C TYR A 460 -5.31 -7.23 4.13
N ALA A 461 -5.55 -8.49 4.49
CA ALA A 461 -6.27 -8.85 5.69
C ALA A 461 -5.26 -9.11 6.82
N GLU A 462 -5.52 -8.51 7.96
CA GLU A 462 -4.76 -8.73 9.18
C GLU A 462 -5.01 -10.18 9.66
N THR A 463 -3.92 -10.90 9.97
CA THR A 463 -4.03 -12.18 10.66
C THR A 463 -4.49 -11.93 12.10
N LYS A 464 -5.76 -12.22 12.42
CA LYS A 464 -6.30 -12.21 13.79
C LYS A 464 -5.79 -13.39 14.59
#